data_AF-A0A8E2B9V1-F1
#
_entry.id   AF-A0A8E2B9V1-F1
#
_cell.length_a   1.000
_cell.length_b   1.000
_cell.length_c   1.000
_cell.angle_alpha   90.00
_cell.angle_beta   90.00
_cell.angle_gamma   90.00
#
_symmetry.space_group_name_H-M   'P 1'
#
loop_
_entity.id
_entity.type
_entity.pdbx_description
1 polymer ?
#
loop_
_entity_poly.entity_id
_entity_poly.type
_entity_poly.pdbx_seq_one_letter_code
_entity_poly.pdbx_strand_id
1 'polypeptide(L)' 'MEKLSVVLGDYAHGRTLLNGDVEVAGHAVEPVEVTPVIGAYRRMIRDLEFDVCELAPTSYLMARQAGVPLTAI' A
#
# COMPACT_ATOMS: atom_id res chain seq x y z
N MET A 1 -4.98 -18.29 6.67
CA MET A 1 -4.00 -17.31 6.16
C MET A 1 -4.75 -16.03 5.97
N GLU A 2 -4.40 -14.98 6.71
CA GLU A 2 -5.07 -13.68 6.58
C GLU A 2 -4.60 -12.99 5.30
N LYS A 3 -5.45 -12.18 4.69
CA LYS A 3 -5.13 -11.47 3.45
C LYS A 3 -4.70 -10.05 3.76
N LEU A 4 -3.72 -9.55 3.01
CA LEU A 4 -3.33 -8.15 3.01
C LEU A 4 -3.75 -7.54 1.68
N SER A 5 -4.64 -6.56 1.73
CA SER A 5 -4.93 -5.70 0.59
C SER A 5 -3.74 -4.78 0.33
N VAL A 6 -3.12 -4.93 -0.84
CA VAL A 6 -1.88 -4.23 -1.20
C VAL A 6 -2.06 -3.41 -2.47
N VAL A 7 -1.78 -2.11 -2.39
CA VAL A 7 -1.74 -1.22 -3.55
C VAL A 7 -0.30 -0.75 -3.79
N LEU A 8 0.27 -1.10 -4.93
CA LEU A 8 1.53 -0.57 -5.44
C LEU A 8 1.37 -0.24 -6.93
N GLY A 9 2.14 0.72 -7.43
CA GLY A 9 2.28 0.91 -8.87
C GLY A 9 3.01 -0.27 -9.51
N ASP A 10 2.83 -0.44 -10.84
CA ASP A 10 3.56 -1.45 -11.59
C ASP A 10 5.02 -1.03 -11.82
N TYR A 11 5.83 -1.16 -10.77
CA TYR A 11 7.26 -0.89 -10.76
C TYR A 11 8.06 -2.17 -10.50
N ALA A 12 9.28 -2.24 -11.05
CA ALA A 12 10.13 -3.41 -10.96
C ALA A 12 10.38 -3.90 -9.51
N HIS A 13 10.42 -3.00 -8.53
CA HIS A 13 10.67 -3.33 -7.12
C HIS A 13 9.44 -3.91 -6.39
N GLY A 14 8.22 -3.61 -6.85
CA GLY A 14 6.97 -4.13 -6.27
C GLY A 14 6.42 -5.35 -6.99
N ARG A 15 6.84 -5.58 -8.24
CA ARG A 15 6.24 -6.58 -9.13
C ARG A 15 6.28 -8.01 -8.60
N THR A 16 7.38 -8.43 -7.99
CA THR A 16 7.49 -9.78 -7.41
C THR A 16 6.51 -10.01 -6.26
N LEU A 17 6.20 -8.96 -5.48
CA LEU A 17 5.17 -9.03 -4.45
C LEU A 17 3.76 -9.12 -5.06
N LEU A 18 3.47 -8.29 -6.06
CA LEU A 18 2.16 -8.26 -6.72
C LEU A 18 1.86 -9.55 -7.50
N ASN A 19 2.88 -10.17 -8.09
CA ASN A 19 2.77 -11.44 -8.80
C ASN A 19 2.63 -12.66 -7.87
N GLY A 20 2.90 -12.49 -6.57
CA GLY A 20 2.99 -13.59 -5.62
C GLY A 20 4.27 -14.43 -5.75
N ASP A 21 5.32 -13.89 -6.36
CA ASP A 21 6.64 -14.56 -6.49
C ASP A 21 7.42 -14.57 -5.15
N VAL A 22 6.97 -13.79 -4.16
CA VAL A 22 7.53 -13.69 -2.81
C VAL A 22 6.44 -13.94 -1.77
N GLU A 23 6.74 -14.79 -0.79
CA GLU A 23 5.83 -15.09 0.31
C GLU A 23 5.95 -14.05 1.44
N VAL A 24 4.80 -13.66 2.00
CA VAL A 24 4.71 -12.89 3.23
C VAL A 24 4.36 -13.85 4.36
N ALA A 25 5.19 -13.92 5.40
CA ALA A 25 5.01 -14.87 6.48
C ALA A 25 3.62 -14.76 7.12
N GLY A 26 2.81 -15.81 7.00
CA GLY A 26 1.47 -15.89 7.59
C GLY A 26 0.35 -15.17 6.82
N HIS A 27 0.67 -14.49 5.71
CA HIS A 27 -0.29 -13.67 4.97
C HIS A 27 -0.29 -13.96 3.47
N ALA A 28 -1.48 -13.89 2.87
CA ALA A 28 -1.64 -13.86 1.42
C ALA A 28 -1.69 -12.41 0.95
N VAL A 29 -0.95 -12.09 -0.12
CA VAL A 29 -1.05 -10.77 -0.76
C VAL A 29 -2.28 -10.76 -1.68
N GLU A 30 -3.14 -9.77 -1.51
CA GLU A 30 -4.28 -9.48 -2.39
C GLU A 30 -4.04 -8.12 -3.06
N PRO A 31 -3.46 -8.10 -4.28
CA PRO A 31 -3.23 -6.87 -5.02
C PRO A 31 -4.55 -6.16 -5.35
N VAL A 32 -4.62 -4.86 -5.08
CA VAL A 32 -5.72 -4.00 -5.50
C VAL A 32 -5.21 -3.01 -6.54
N GLU A 33 -5.69 -3.17 -7.78
CA GLU A 33 -5.27 -2.30 -8.88
C GLU A 33 -5.94 -0.92 -8.78
N VAL A 34 -5.10 0.13 -8.78
CA VAL A 34 -5.54 1.52 -8.86
C VAL A 34 -4.67 2.26 -9.87
N THR A 35 -5.27 2.66 -10.98
CA THR A 35 -4.57 3.33 -12.08
C THR A 35 -5.14 4.73 -12.33
N PRO A 36 -4.33 5.81 -12.19
CA PRO A 36 -2.95 5.84 -11.69
C PRO A 36 -2.86 5.60 -10.17
N VAL A 37 -1.73 5.05 -9.69
CA VAL A 37 -1.53 4.66 -8.27
C VAL A 37 -1.77 5.81 -7.29
N ILE A 38 -1.49 7.06 -7.69
CA ILE A 38 -1.76 8.26 -6.90
C ILE A 38 -3.24 8.40 -6.47
N GLY A 39 -4.18 7.76 -7.19
CA GLY A 39 -5.58 7.68 -6.82
C GLY A 39 -5.84 6.91 -5.52
N ALA A 40 -4.92 6.03 -5.11
CA ALA A 40 -4.98 5.27 -3.87
C ALA A 40 -4.57 6.10 -2.64
N TYR A 41 -3.74 7.13 -2.81
CA TYR A 41 -3.14 7.85 -1.67
C TYR A 41 -4.20 8.49 -0.80
N ARG A 42 -5.20 9.11 -1.42
CA ARG A 42 -6.31 9.78 -0.71
C ARG A 42 -7.23 8.79 0.00
N ARG A 43 -7.37 7.57 -0.54
CA ARG A 43 -8.16 6.47 0.02
C ARG A 43 -7.45 5.90 1.25
N MET A 44 -6.14 5.67 1.13
CA MET A 44 -5.30 5.27 2.26
C MET A 44 -5.31 6.31 3.38
N ILE A 45 -5.02 7.57 3.07
CA ILE A 45 -4.80 8.61 4.10
C ILE A 45 -6.09 8.97 4.85
N ARG A 46 -7.25 8.97 4.18
CA ARG A 46 -8.51 9.39 4.81
C ARG A 46 -9.29 8.24 5.41
N ASP A 47 -9.30 7.11 4.72
CA ASP A 47 -10.23 6.02 5.01
C ASP A 47 -9.49 4.75 5.49
N LEU A 48 -8.15 4.75 5.50
CA LEU A 48 -7.31 3.57 5.80
C LEU A 48 -7.77 2.35 5.00
N GLU A 49 -8.12 2.58 3.73
CA GLU A 49 -8.85 1.61 2.91
C GLU A 49 -8.07 0.32 2.62
N PHE A 50 -6.74 0.36 2.72
CA PHE A 50 -5.86 -0.76 2.42
C PHE A 50 -4.94 -1.09 3.59
N ASP A 51 -4.51 -2.34 3.67
CA ASP A 51 -3.53 -2.78 4.68
C ASP A 51 -2.12 -2.25 4.36
N VAL A 52 -1.75 -2.24 3.08
CA VAL A 52 -0.48 -1.69 2.59
C VAL A 52 -0.76 -0.86 1.34
N CYS A 53 -0.28 0.39 1.31
CA CYS A 53 -0.44 1.27 0.16
C CYS A 53 0.84 2.05 -0.10
N GLU A 54 1.25 2.10 -1.37
CA GLU A 54 2.24 3.05 -1.84
C GLU A 54 1.77 4.49 -1.55
N LEU A 55 2.69 5.34 -1.10
CA LEU A 55 2.45 6.77 -0.92
C LEU A 55 3.66 7.56 -1.40
N ALA A 56 3.42 8.76 -1.94
CA ALA A 56 4.50 9.73 -2.08
C ALA A 56 5.07 10.07 -0.69
N PRO A 57 6.40 10.21 -0.54
CA PRO A 57 7.01 10.50 0.76
C PRO A 57 6.44 11.76 1.44
N THR A 58 6.15 12.80 0.65
CA THR A 58 5.52 14.03 1.15
C THR A 58 4.12 13.79 1.69
N SER A 59 3.31 12.97 1.02
CA SER A 59 1.96 12.59 1.47
C SER A 59 2.01 11.81 2.79
N TYR A 60 2.95 10.87 2.94
CA TYR A 60 3.16 10.15 4.19
C TYR A 60 3.53 11.10 5.34
N LEU A 61 4.50 12.01 5.12
CA LEU A 61 4.92 12.97 6.16
C LEU A 61 3.78 13.89 6.59
N MET A 62 2.98 14.39 5.64
CA MET A 62 1.81 15.21 5.95
C MET A 62 0.75 14.42 6.73
N ALA A 63 0.46 13.18 6.33
CA ALA A 63 -0.49 12.32 7.03
C ALA A 63 -0.03 12.01 8.46
N ARG A 64 1.26 11.71 8.64
CA ARG A 64 1.86 11.48 9.96
C ARG A 64 1.80 12.74 10.83
N GLN A 65 2.11 13.91 10.28
CA GLN A 65 1.97 15.19 11.00
C GLN A 65 0.52 15.46 11.41
N ALA A 66 -0.44 15.05 10.58
CA ALA A 66 -1.88 15.16 10.86
C ALA A 66 -2.40 14.08 11.83
N GLY A 67 -1.56 13.17 12.32
CA GLY A 67 -1.93 12.13 13.27
C GLY A 67 -2.66 10.94 12.66
N VAL A 68 -2.62 10.75 11.33
CA VAL A 68 -3.13 9.54 10.69
C VAL A 68 -2.30 8.34 11.17
N PRO A 69 -2.92 7.23 11.61
CA PRO A 69 -2.21 6.09 12.20
C PRO A 69 -1.55 5.20 11.13
N LEU A 70 -0.67 5.80 10.32
CA LEU A 70 0.14 5.14 9.32
C LEU A 70 1.56 4.93 9.84
N THR A 71 2.15 3.80 9.47
CA THR A 71 3.59 3.56 9.58
C THR A 71 4.18 3.41 8.19
N ALA A 72 5.46 3.79 8.03
CA ALA A 72 6.25 3.46 6.86
C ALA A 72 7.41 2.55 7.28
N ILE A 73 8.01 1.86 6.30
CA ILE A 73 9.21 1.02 6.45
C ILE A 73 10.45 1.91 6.26
#